data_AF-A0A842IKJ0-F1
#
_entry.id   AF-A0A842IKJ0-F1
#
_cell.length_a   1.000
_cell.length_b   1.000
_cell.length_c   1.000
_cell.angle_alpha   90.00
_cell.angle_beta   90.00
_cell.angle_gamma   90.00
#
_symmetry.space_group_name_H-M   'P 1'
#
loop_
_entity.id
_entity.type
_entity.pdbx_description
1 polymer ?
#
loop_
_entity_poly.entity_id
_entity_poly.type
_entity_poly.pdbx_seq_one_letter_code
_entity_poly.pdbx_strand_id
1 'polypeptide(L)'
;MEVIRKYLDCTVLFMSLLILFQSCTVYQKQSVSLKEAAEADTKTRIVMADCRIVKYKYITYKDQAYFGIRTVKLAPTRRPVSAYNKPTGSAPKEVIAEPLRPDEVNAVNLRNKKASNWLTGILIGVPLISLWVYMITDFASGDWLYD
;
A
#
# COMPACT_ATOMS: atom_id res chain seq x y z
N MET A 1 37.98 -13.13 -3.12
CA MET A 1 37.08 -12.19 -3.86
C MET A 1 35.73 -12.82 -4.27
N GLU A 2 35.63 -14.15 -4.43
CA GLU A 2 34.36 -14.81 -4.81
C GLU A 2 33.31 -14.80 -3.70
N VAL A 3 33.73 -14.91 -2.44
CA VAL A 3 32.86 -14.85 -1.25
C VAL A 3 32.11 -13.51 -1.19
N ILE A 4 32.82 -12.39 -1.35
CA ILE A 4 32.23 -11.04 -1.34
C ILE A 4 31.21 -10.86 -2.47
N ARG A 5 31.46 -11.42 -3.66
CA ARG A 5 30.50 -11.38 -4.77
C ARG A 5 29.22 -12.15 -4.46
N LYS A 6 29.32 -13.36 -3.87
CA LYS A 6 28.15 -14.12 -3.42
C LYS A 6 27.31 -13.36 -2.40
N TYR A 7 27.94 -12.69 -1.43
CA TYR A 7 27.24 -11.87 -0.44
C TYR A 7 26.51 -10.67 -1.07
N LEU A 8 27.16 -9.98 -2.01
CA LEU A 8 26.54 -8.88 -2.75
C LEU A 8 25.35 -9.35 -3.58
N ASP A 9 25.48 -10.46 -4.31
CA ASP A 9 24.41 -11.01 -5.15
C ASP A 9 23.21 -11.45 -4.30
N CYS A 10 23.44 -12.14 -3.19
CA CYS A 10 22.38 -12.51 -2.24
C CYS A 10 21.69 -11.28 -1.65
N THR A 11 22.46 -10.24 -1.29
CA THR A 11 21.91 -9.01 -0.73
C THR A 11 21.07 -8.24 -1.75
N VAL A 12 21.53 -8.15 -3.00
CA VAL A 12 20.79 -7.48 -4.08
C VAL A 12 19.50 -8.22 -4.41
N LEU A 13 19.55 -9.54 -4.49
CA LEU A 13 18.36 -10.37 -4.71
C LEU A 13 17.36 -10.20 -3.56
N PHE A 14 17.86 -10.22 -2.32
CA PHE A 14 17.05 -10.02 -1.13
C PHE A 14 16.39 -8.63 -1.08
N MET A 15 17.15 -7.56 -1.32
CA MET A 15 16.63 -6.19 -1.35
C MET A 15 15.62 -5.98 -2.48
N SER A 16 15.87 -6.57 -3.65
CA SER A 16 14.91 -6.56 -4.76
C SER A 16 13.60 -7.23 -4.37
N LEU A 17 13.67 -8.37 -3.66
CA LEU A 17 12.51 -9.08 -3.15
C LEU A 17 11.74 -8.24 -2.10
N LEU A 18 12.44 -7.58 -1.19
CA LEU A 18 11.82 -6.71 -0.17
C LEU A 18 11.04 -5.55 -0.79
N ILE A 19 11.56 -4.95 -1.87
CA ILE A 19 10.88 -3.84 -2.58
C ILE A 19 9.52 -4.29 -3.13
N LEU A 20 9.40 -5.54 -3.59
CA LEU A 20 8.14 -6.09 -4.11
C LEU A 20 7.07 -6.28 -3.02
N PHE A 21 7.48 -6.53 -1.77
CA PHE A 21 6.56 -6.81 -0.66
C PHE A 21 6.09 -5.57 0.12
N GLN A 22 6.58 -4.37 -0.19
CA GLN A 22 6.21 -3.14 0.53
C GLN A 22 4.72 -2.74 0.40
N SER A 23 3.99 -3.28 -0.59
CA SER A 23 2.61 -2.88 -0.87
C SER A 23 1.53 -3.84 -0.32
N CYS A 24 1.88 -4.77 0.57
CA CYS A 24 0.93 -5.73 1.14
C CYS A 24 -0.17 -5.01 1.97
N THR A 25 -1.37 -4.94 1.41
CA THR A 25 -2.56 -4.37 2.08
C THR A 25 -3.65 -5.42 2.19
N VAL A 26 -4.02 -5.72 3.44
CA VAL A 26 -5.06 -6.72 3.75
C VAL A 26 -6.38 -6.01 4.03
N TYR A 27 -7.44 -6.45 3.36
CA TYR A 27 -8.81 -5.99 3.58
C TYR A 27 -9.56 -6.99 4.46
N GLN A 28 -10.50 -6.49 5.26
CA GLN A 28 -11.38 -7.36 6.04
C GLN A 28 -12.28 -8.19 5.11
N LYS A 29 -12.48 -9.47 5.45
CA LYS A 29 -13.36 -10.37 4.68
C LYS A 29 -14.84 -9.99 4.82
N GLN A 30 -15.23 -9.49 5.99
CA GLN A 30 -16.59 -9.05 6.25
C GLN A 30 -16.88 -7.73 5.52
N SER A 31 -18.00 -7.68 4.80
CA SER A 31 -18.54 -6.44 4.26
C SER A 31 -19.15 -5.62 5.39
N VAL A 32 -18.75 -4.36 5.52
CA VAL A 32 -19.30 -3.41 6.47
C VAL A 32 -20.36 -2.53 5.79
N SER A 33 -21.15 -1.82 6.59
CA SER A 33 -22.11 -0.84 6.06
C SER A 33 -21.42 0.44 5.58
N LEU A 34 -22.07 1.19 4.68
CA LEU A 34 -21.61 2.51 4.23
C LEU A 34 -21.44 3.50 5.39
N LYS A 35 -22.28 3.40 6.41
CA LYS A 35 -22.21 4.24 7.63
C LYS A 35 -20.92 3.97 8.40
N GLU A 36 -20.65 2.71 8.70
CA GLU A 36 -19.45 2.29 9.41
C GLU A 36 -18.18 2.63 8.62
N ALA A 37 -18.23 2.52 7.29
CA ALA A 37 -17.13 2.89 6.43
C ALA A 37 -16.87 4.41 6.36
N ALA A 38 -17.91 5.24 6.52
CA ALA A 38 -17.78 6.68 6.64
C ALA A 38 -17.19 7.10 8.00
N GLU A 39 -17.55 6.38 9.07
CA GLU A 39 -17.02 6.62 10.43
C GLU A 39 -15.57 6.18 10.58
N ALA A 40 -15.18 5.09 9.91
CA ALA A 40 -13.83 4.55 10.00
C ALA A 40 -12.75 5.45 9.37
N ASP A 41 -13.11 6.35 8.45
CA ASP A 41 -12.18 7.24 7.70
C ASP A 41 -10.91 6.51 7.21
N THR A 42 -11.10 5.33 6.62
CA THR A 42 -9.99 4.49 6.15
C THR A 42 -10.14 4.10 4.69
N LYS A 43 -9.05 3.61 4.09
CA LYS A 43 -9.05 3.07 2.72
C LYS A 43 -10.12 1.99 2.60
N THR A 44 -11.08 2.23 1.72
CA THR A 44 -12.23 1.38 1.46
C THR A 44 -12.13 0.77 0.07
N ARG A 45 -12.40 -0.52 -0.02
CA ARG A 45 -12.61 -1.22 -1.28
C ARG A 45 -14.11 -1.44 -1.41
N ILE A 46 -14.69 -1.04 -2.52
CA ILE A 46 -16.12 -1.17 -2.80
C ILE A 46 -16.27 -2.04 -4.02
N VAL A 47 -17.11 -3.06 -3.90
CA VAL A 47 -17.54 -3.92 -4.99
C VAL A 47 -18.93 -3.44 -5.40
N MET A 48 -19.03 -2.92 -6.61
CA MET A 48 -20.29 -2.49 -7.21
C MET A 48 -21.09 -3.70 -7.73
N ALA A 49 -22.39 -3.52 -7.95
CA ALA A 49 -23.30 -4.54 -8.46
C ALA A 49 -22.89 -5.08 -9.85
N ASP A 50 -22.20 -4.26 -10.64
CA ASP A 50 -21.60 -4.63 -11.92
C ASP A 50 -20.25 -5.38 -11.79
N CYS A 51 -19.94 -5.89 -10.59
CA CYS A 51 -18.68 -6.55 -10.23
C CYS A 51 -17.43 -5.68 -10.38
N ARG A 52 -17.55 -4.37 -10.62
CA ARG A 52 -16.39 -3.47 -10.62
C ARG A 52 -15.90 -3.23 -9.21
N ILE A 53 -14.58 -3.24 -9.05
CA ILE A 53 -13.91 -3.01 -7.79
C ILE A 53 -13.28 -1.61 -7.83
N VAL A 54 -13.80 -0.69 -7.02
CA VAL A 54 -13.27 0.66 -6.90
C VAL A 54 -12.65 0.85 -5.52
N LYS A 55 -11.47 1.47 -5.47
CA LYS A 55 -10.74 1.75 -4.23
C LYS A 55 -10.82 3.24 -3.93
N TYR A 56 -11.37 3.58 -2.77
CA TYR A 56 -11.47 4.95 -2.28
C TYR A 56 -10.49 5.18 -1.12
N LYS A 57 -10.09 6.44 -0.93
CA LYS A 57 -9.20 6.83 0.17
C LYS A 57 -9.96 6.76 1.50
N TYR A 58 -11.20 7.22 1.49
CA TYR A 58 -12.19 7.15 2.57
C TYR A 58 -13.57 7.47 1.98
N ILE A 59 -14.61 7.16 2.74
CA ILE A 59 -16.00 7.53 2.43
C ILE A 59 -16.38 8.68 3.36
N THR A 60 -17.14 9.64 2.87
CA THR A 60 -17.69 10.73 3.68
C THR A 60 -19.20 10.80 3.49
N TYR A 61 -19.91 11.24 4.52
CA TYR A 61 -21.36 11.45 4.45
C TYR A 61 -21.63 12.95 4.51
N LYS A 62 -22.23 13.50 3.45
CA LYS A 62 -22.61 14.91 3.34
C LYS A 62 -23.96 15.00 2.64
N ASP A 63 -24.79 15.97 3.04
CA ASP A 63 -26.05 16.29 2.36
C ASP A 63 -26.96 15.06 2.13
N GLN A 64 -27.06 14.19 3.15
CA GLN A 64 -27.83 12.94 3.12
C GLN A 64 -27.36 11.88 2.09
N ALA A 65 -26.17 12.05 1.50
CA ALA A 65 -25.59 11.12 0.55
C ALA A 65 -24.17 10.68 0.96
N TYR A 66 -23.79 9.47 0.55
CA TYR A 66 -22.44 8.95 0.73
C TYR A 66 -21.57 9.31 -0.47
N PHE A 67 -20.36 9.78 -0.22
CA PHE A 67 -19.38 10.13 -1.26
C PHE A 67 -18.07 9.38 -1.05
N GLY A 68 -17.56 8.80 -2.13
CA GLY A 68 -16.29 8.12 -2.17
C GLY A 68 -15.23 9.11 -2.62
N ILE A 69 -14.26 9.38 -1.74
CA ILE A 69 -13.19 10.30 -2.04
C ILE A 69 -12.04 9.54 -2.69
N ARG A 70 -11.76 9.84 -3.96
CA ARG A 70 -10.59 9.30 -4.67
C ARG A 70 -9.71 10.42 -5.21
N THR A 71 -8.41 10.18 -5.21
CA THR A 71 -7.44 11.10 -5.80
C THR A 71 -7.08 10.64 -7.19
N VAL A 72 -7.41 11.43 -8.21
CA VAL A 72 -6.99 11.17 -9.58
C VAL A 72 -5.76 12.00 -9.92
N LYS A 73 -4.84 11.41 -10.67
CA LYS A 73 -3.75 12.17 -11.31
C LYS A 73 -4.37 12.86 -12.51
N LEU A 74 -4.31 14.20 -12.59
CA LEU A 74 -4.74 14.86 -13.82
C LEU A 74 -3.77 14.53 -14.94
N ALA A 75 -4.32 14.13 -16.09
CA ALA A 75 -3.57 14.09 -17.34
C ALA A 75 -3.06 15.51 -17.66
N PRO A 76 -1.91 15.65 -18.36
CA PRO A 76 -1.33 16.95 -18.70
C PRO A 76 -2.32 17.91 -19.38
N THR A 77 -3.27 17.38 -20.15
CA THR A 77 -4.27 18.12 -20.94
C THR A 77 -5.41 18.75 -20.13
N ARG A 78 -5.62 18.37 -18.87
CA ARG A 78 -6.65 18.95 -17.98
C ARG A 78 -6.06 19.75 -16.82
N ARG A 79 -4.78 20.10 -16.85
CA ARG A 79 -4.17 20.88 -15.77
C ARG A 79 -4.74 22.31 -15.80
N PRO A 80 -5.33 22.83 -14.70
CA PRO A 80 -5.69 24.23 -14.63
C PRO A 80 -4.41 25.06 -14.83
N VAL A 81 -4.50 26.13 -15.62
CA VAL A 81 -3.35 26.98 -15.99
C VAL A 81 -2.60 27.51 -14.76
N SER A 82 -3.27 27.66 -13.61
CA SER A 82 -2.64 28.08 -12.35
C SER A 82 -1.71 27.03 -11.70
N ALA A 83 -1.75 25.76 -12.13
CA ALA A 83 -0.87 24.71 -11.63
C ALA A 83 0.52 24.69 -12.30
N TYR A 84 0.73 25.46 -13.37
CA TYR A 84 1.99 25.46 -14.12
C TYR A 84 3.12 26.20 -13.40
N ASN A 85 2.81 27.11 -12.47
CA ASN A 85 3.80 27.96 -11.81
C ASN A 85 4.37 27.36 -10.50
N LYS A 86 4.14 26.07 -10.23
CA LYS A 86 4.66 25.40 -9.03
C LYS A 86 5.86 24.52 -9.40
N PRO A 87 7.09 24.86 -8.97
CA PRO A 87 8.24 23.98 -9.15
C PRO A 87 8.11 22.84 -8.15
N THR A 88 7.44 21.76 -8.52
CA THR A 88 7.41 20.54 -7.70
C THR A 88 7.15 19.37 -8.63
N GLY A 89 8.10 18.43 -8.67
CA GLY A 89 8.10 17.23 -9.53
C GLY A 89 6.99 16.21 -9.24
N SER A 90 5.80 16.66 -8.89
CA SER A 90 4.62 15.84 -8.59
C SER A 90 3.40 16.42 -9.28
N ALA A 91 2.82 15.66 -10.22
CA ALA A 91 1.59 16.07 -10.92
C ALA A 91 0.50 16.55 -9.95
N PRO A 92 -0.27 17.61 -10.29
CA PRO A 92 -1.40 18.05 -9.49
C PRO A 92 -2.38 16.89 -9.31
N LYS A 93 -2.86 16.72 -8.08
CA LYS A 93 -3.78 15.67 -7.65
C LYS A 93 -5.13 16.31 -7.38
N GLU A 94 -6.15 15.89 -8.09
CA GLU A 94 -7.52 16.35 -7.87
C GLU A 94 -8.28 15.33 -7.02
N VAL A 95 -9.02 15.84 -6.05
CA VAL A 95 -9.86 15.07 -5.16
C VAL A 95 -11.25 15.05 -5.77
N ILE A 96 -11.65 13.90 -6.29
CA ILE A 96 -12.99 13.70 -6.85
C ILE A 96 -13.85 13.03 -5.77
N ALA A 97 -15.01 13.62 -5.50
CA ALA A 97 -16.08 13.02 -4.71
C ALA A 97 -17.08 12.38 -5.67
N GLU A 98 -17.16 11.05 -5.63
CA GLU A 98 -18.10 10.27 -6.43
C GLU A 98 -19.31 9.91 -5.55
N PRO A 99 -20.55 10.25 -5.92
CA PRO A 99 -21.72 9.86 -5.15
C PRO A 99 -21.86 8.34 -5.18
N LEU A 100 -22.00 7.72 -4.02
CA LEU A 100 -22.30 6.30 -3.88
C LEU A 100 -23.78 6.09 -3.69
N ARG A 101 -24.38 5.44 -4.68
CA ARG A 101 -25.75 4.95 -4.62
C ARG A 101 -25.80 3.65 -3.82
N PRO A 102 -26.54 3.57 -2.71
CA PRO A 102 -26.54 2.40 -1.84
C PRO A 102 -27.10 1.14 -2.51
N ASP A 103 -27.95 1.29 -3.53
CA ASP A 103 -28.53 0.25 -4.38
C ASP A 103 -27.52 -0.37 -5.36
N GLU A 104 -26.42 0.32 -5.66
CA GLU A 104 -25.39 -0.16 -6.60
C GLU A 104 -24.18 -0.79 -5.88
N VAL A 105 -24.17 -0.81 -4.54
CA VAL A 105 -23.06 -1.32 -3.73
C VAL A 105 -23.35 -2.74 -3.23
N ASN A 106 -22.54 -3.70 -3.68
CA ASN A 106 -22.68 -5.09 -3.28
C ASN A 106 -21.87 -5.40 -2.00
N ALA A 107 -20.66 -4.86 -1.88
CA ALA A 107 -19.83 -5.03 -0.68
C ALA A 107 -18.90 -3.85 -0.42
N VAL A 108 -18.73 -3.50 0.86
CA VAL A 108 -17.75 -2.50 1.32
C VAL A 108 -16.76 -3.19 2.26
N ASN A 109 -15.49 -3.24 1.90
CA ASN A 109 -14.45 -3.86 2.71
C ASN A 109 -13.47 -2.79 3.20
N LEU A 110 -13.29 -2.72 4.52
CA LEU A 110 -12.30 -1.82 5.14
C LEU A 110 -10.90 -2.41 5.11
N ARG A 111 -9.89 -1.53 5.01
CA ARG A 111 -8.50 -1.93 5.20
C ARG A 111 -8.29 -2.34 6.66
N ASN A 112 -7.79 -3.56 6.87
CA ASN A 112 -7.32 -3.98 8.18
C ASN A 112 -5.88 -3.46 8.40
N LYS A 113 -5.73 -2.33 9.11
CA LYS A 113 -4.43 -1.73 9.43
C LYS A 113 -3.55 -2.69 10.23
N LYS A 114 -4.11 -3.36 11.25
CA LYS A 114 -3.36 -4.24 12.16
C LYS A 114 -2.84 -5.48 11.43
N ALA A 115 -3.70 -6.17 10.67
CA ALA A 115 -3.29 -7.36 9.92
C ALA A 115 -2.30 -7.03 8.79
N SER A 116 -2.50 -5.91 8.08
CA SER A 116 -1.59 -5.44 7.03
C SER A 116 -0.18 -5.14 7.58
N ASN A 117 -0.09 -4.49 8.74
CA ASN A 117 1.19 -4.14 9.34
C ASN A 117 1.89 -5.37 9.94
N TRP A 118 1.17 -6.25 10.63
CA TRP A 118 1.73 -7.49 11.18
C TRP A 118 2.28 -8.42 10.08
N LEU A 119 1.53 -8.61 8.99
CA LEU A 119 1.97 -9.44 7.86
C LEU A 119 3.22 -8.87 7.20
N THR A 120 3.28 -7.55 7.02
CA THR A 120 4.48 -6.86 6.49
C THR A 120 5.68 -7.05 7.42
N GLY A 121 5.46 -6.95 8.74
CA GLY A 121 6.49 -7.18 9.75
C GLY A 121 7.08 -8.59 9.71
N ILE A 122 6.26 -9.62 9.48
CA ILE A 122 6.75 -11.00 9.35
C ILE A 122 7.52 -11.19 8.04
N LEU A 123 6.94 -10.80 6.91
CA LEU A 123 7.53 -11.00 5.59
C LEU A 123 8.87 -10.29 5.42
N ILE A 124 9.03 -9.10 6.00
CA ILE A 124 10.24 -8.29 5.87
C ILE A 124 11.16 -8.47 7.07
N GLY A 125 10.61 -8.52 8.29
CA GLY A 125 11.38 -8.55 9.53
C GLY A 125 12.06 -9.88 9.79
N VAL A 126 11.38 -11.01 9.56
CA VAL A 126 11.96 -12.34 9.81
C VAL A 126 13.21 -12.58 8.95
N PRO A 127 13.20 -12.30 7.63
CA PRO A 127 14.39 -12.47 6.81
C PRO A 127 15.53 -11.51 7.17
N LEU A 128 15.23 -10.26 7.56
CA LEU A 128 16.27 -9.31 8.02
C LEU A 128 16.96 -9.80 9.29
N ILE A 129 16.20 -10.29 10.26
CA ILE A 129 16.74 -10.84 11.50
C ILE A 129 17.57 -12.10 11.21
N SER A 130 17.07 -12.99 10.34
CA SER A 130 17.81 -14.19 9.93
C SER A 130 19.15 -13.85 9.27
N LEU A 131 19.17 -12.85 8.38
CA LEU A 131 20.39 -12.40 7.70
C LEU A 131 21.36 -11.75 8.69
N TRP A 132 20.85 -10.99 9.65
CA TRP A 132 21.66 -10.38 10.70
C TRP A 132 22.30 -11.43 11.63
N VAL A 133 21.54 -12.44 12.05
CA VAL A 133 22.05 -13.57 12.84
C VAL A 133 23.10 -14.34 12.05
N TYR A 134 22.84 -14.65 10.77
CA TYR A 134 23.79 -15.34 9.90
C TYR A 134 25.13 -14.58 9.80
N MET A 135 25.08 -13.27 9.58
CA MET A 135 26.28 -12.41 9.52
C MET A 135 27.06 -12.41 10.84
N ILE A 136 26.38 -12.44 11.99
CA ILE A 136 27.04 -12.50 13.30
C ILE A 136 27.70 -13.86 13.52
N THR A 137 27.02 -14.95 13.17
CA THR A 137 27.57 -16.30 13.33
C THR A 137 28.78 -16.53 12.44
N ASP A 138 28.74 -16.05 11.20
CA ASP A 138 29.87 -16.13 10.24
C ASP A 138 31.05 -15.25 10.68
N PHE A 139 30.76 -14.06 11.25
CA PHE A 139 31.79 -13.21 11.84
C PHE A 139 32.44 -13.86 13.08
N ALA A 140 31.65 -14.53 13.92
CA ALA A 140 32.10 -15.17 15.14
C ALA A 140 32.83 -16.50 14.89
N SER A 141 32.50 -17.24 13.83
CA SER A 141 33.20 -18.48 13.47
C SER A 141 34.62 -18.21 12.95
N GLY A 142 34.89 -16.99 12.45
CA GLY A 142 36.22 -16.63 11.98
C GLY A 142 36.63 -17.36 10.70
N ASP A 143 35.68 -18.02 10.01
CA ASP A 143 35.94 -18.76 8.77
C ASP A 143 36.50 -17.85 7.66
N TRP A 144 36.20 -16.54 7.71
CA TRP A 144 36.76 -15.51 6.85
C TRP A 144 38.27 -15.25 7.02
N LEU A 145 38.93 -15.84 8.02
CA LEU A 145 40.39 -15.79 8.21
C LEU A 145 41.15 -16.92 7.50
N TYR A 146 40.44 -17.95 7.02
CA TYR A 146 41.05 -19.15 6.44
C TYR A 146 40.78 -19.36 4.94
N ASP A 147 40.20 -18.35 4.26
CA ASP A 147 39.96 -18.31 2.80
C ASP A 147 40.64 -17.12 2.10
#